data_AF-A0A2K1EH32-F1
#
_entry.id   AF-A0A2K1EH32-F1
#
_cell.length_a   1.000
_cell.length_b   1.000
_cell.length_c   1.000
_cell.angle_alpha   90.00
_cell.angle_beta   90.00
_cell.angle_gamma   90.00
#
_symmetry.space_group_name_H-M   'P 1'
#
loop_
_entity.id
_entity.type
_entity.pdbx_description
1 polymer ?
#
loop_
_entity_poly.entity_id
_entity_poly.type
_entity_poly.pdbx_seq_one_letter_code
_entity_poly.pdbx_strand_id
1 'polypeptide(L)'
;MPLVFILNAALIISVIHLIRKFSPLCCALILVPTILLSIWNTILFYPQEFSPSIPKQIKYSISAIQHYDDLTLADWEGYTYSPSRSGASERYVVALYKYKYRVPLDGTAYFYNDTDYHKDHPIRSLNGIPSELEPHHQFIWWLLKTYEK
;
A
#
# COMPACT_ATOMS: atom_id res chain seq x y z
N MET A 1 15.53 13.21 -7.06
CA MET A 1 15.22 13.57 -5.66
C MET A 1 13.73 13.50 -5.51
N PRO A 2 13.19 12.68 -4.59
CA PRO A 2 11.76 12.49 -4.53
C PRO A 2 11.02 13.78 -4.21
N LEU A 3 9.96 14.06 -4.97
CA LEU A 3 9.15 15.29 -4.87
C LEU A 3 8.76 15.63 -3.42
N VAL A 4 8.49 14.60 -2.60
CA VAL A 4 8.16 14.73 -1.16
C VAL A 4 9.24 15.48 -0.39
N PHE A 5 10.52 15.18 -0.63
CA PHE A 5 11.62 15.86 0.06
C PHE A 5 11.72 17.31 -0.34
N ILE A 6 11.49 17.63 -1.63
CA ILE A 6 11.53 19.00 -2.13
C ILE A 6 10.38 19.82 -1.51
N LEU A 7 9.16 19.27 -1.49
CA LEU A 7 7.98 19.94 -0.92
C LEU A 7 8.12 20.15 0.59
N ASN A 8 8.58 19.14 1.33
CA ASN A 8 8.76 19.26 2.78
C ASN A 8 9.93 20.19 3.14
N ALA A 9 11.03 20.18 2.37
CA ALA A 9 12.14 21.11 2.59
C ALA A 9 11.71 22.56 2.33
N ALA A 10 10.98 22.82 1.24
CA ALA A 10 10.44 24.15 0.95
C ALA A 10 9.50 24.63 2.08
N LEU A 11 8.59 23.77 2.54
CA LEU A 11 7.68 24.05 3.65
C LEU A 11 8.45 24.43 4.93
N ILE A 12 9.47 23.65 5.32
CA ILE A 12 10.28 23.90 6.52
C ILE A 12 11.04 25.23 6.40
N ILE A 13 11.65 25.52 5.25
CA ILE A 13 12.38 26.77 5.01
C ILE A 13 11.44 27.98 5.14
N SER A 14 10.25 27.91 4.54
CA SER A 14 9.24 28.97 4.64
C SER A 14 8.82 29.21 6.09
N VAL A 15 8.65 28.16 6.87
CA VAL A 15 8.21 28.23 8.27
C VAL A 15 9.30 28.80 9.18
N ILE A 16 10.57 28.41 8.97
CA ILE A 16 11.71 29.01 9.67
C ILE A 16 11.78 30.53 9.40
N HIS A 17 11.54 30.95 8.16
CA HIS A 17 11.51 32.37 7.83
C HIS A 17 10.35 33.12 8.52
N LEU A 18 9.16 32.51 8.56
CA LEU A 18 7.97 33.10 9.18
C LEU A 18 8.14 33.26 10.71
N ILE A 19 8.56 32.20 11.39
CA ILE A 19 8.63 32.13 12.86
C ILE A 19 9.61 33.15 13.45
N ARG A 20 10.65 33.54 12.71
CA ARG A 20 11.60 34.59 13.12
C ARG A 20 10.95 35.96 13.37
N LYS A 21 9.73 36.18 12.86
CA LYS A 21 9.03 37.48 12.92
C LYS A 21 7.89 37.52 13.93
N PHE A 22 7.58 36.41 14.61
CA PHE A 22 6.38 36.29 15.44
C PHE A 22 6.67 35.92 16.90
N SER A 23 5.69 36.18 17.77
CA SER A 23 5.71 35.83 19.19
C SER A 23 5.54 34.30 19.37
N PRO A 24 6.00 33.71 20.50
CA PRO A 24 5.99 32.26 20.70
C PRO A 24 4.61 31.60 20.59
N LEU A 25 3.53 32.29 20.98
CA LEU A 25 2.16 31.80 20.82
C LEU A 25 1.77 31.68 19.33
N CYS A 26 2.10 32.68 18.52
CA CYS A 26 1.89 32.63 17.08
C CYS A 26 2.76 31.55 16.41
N CYS A 27 3.97 31.30 16.93
CA CYS A 27 4.84 30.23 16.43
C CYS A 27 4.20 28.85 16.62
N ALA A 28 3.58 28.58 17.78
CA ALA A 28 2.87 27.32 18.01
C ALA A 28 1.71 27.13 17.02
N LEU A 29 0.95 28.19 16.74
CA LEU A 29 -0.14 28.18 15.76
C LEU A 29 0.33 27.95 14.31
N ILE A 30 1.60 28.25 13.99
CA ILE A 30 2.20 27.98 12.67
C ILE A 30 2.80 26.57 12.61
N LEU A 31 3.43 26.11 13.69
CA LEU A 31 4.12 24.82 13.72
C LEU A 31 3.16 23.62 13.62
N VAL A 32 2.05 23.65 14.35
CA VAL A 32 1.04 22.57 14.31
C VAL A 32 0.53 22.30 12.89
N PRO A 33 -0.03 23.29 12.15
CA PRO A 33 -0.48 23.05 10.78
C PRO A 33 0.66 22.70 9.83
N THR A 34 1.89 23.19 10.07
CA THR A 34 3.07 22.80 9.28
C THR A 34 3.36 21.31 9.42
N ILE A 35 3.35 20.79 10.64
CA ILE A 35 3.57 19.35 10.90
C ILE A 35 2.48 18.54 10.22
N LEU A 36 1.22 18.96 10.34
CA LEU A 36 0.09 18.29 9.68
C LEU A 36 0.21 18.31 8.15
N LEU A 37 0.61 19.43 7.57
CA LEU A 37 0.84 19.55 6.12
C LEU A 37 2.01 18.67 5.65
N SER A 38 3.08 18.57 6.43
CA SER A 38 4.22 17.69 6.12
C SER A 38 3.83 16.22 6.12
N ILE A 39 3.06 15.79 7.13
CA ILE A 39 2.47 14.45 7.21
C ILE A 39 1.56 14.22 6.00
N TRP A 40 0.68 15.17 5.70
CA TRP A 40 -0.28 15.07 4.60
C TRP A 40 0.41 14.96 3.23
N ASN A 41 1.42 15.79 2.96
CA ASN A 41 2.25 15.69 1.77
C ASN A 41 2.88 14.30 1.66
N THR A 42 3.44 13.80 2.76
CA THR A 42 4.04 12.46 2.78
C THR A 42 3.01 11.39 2.42
N ILE A 43 1.79 11.44 2.97
CA ILE A 43 0.72 10.47 2.65
C ILE A 43 0.26 10.57 1.20
N LEU A 44 0.07 11.78 0.66
CA LEU A 44 -0.44 11.99 -0.70
C LEU A 44 0.53 11.53 -1.78
N PHE A 45 1.82 11.75 -1.55
CA PHE A 45 2.86 11.53 -2.54
C PHE A 45 3.68 10.24 -2.29
N TYR A 46 3.36 9.50 -1.23
CA TYR A 46 3.83 8.12 -1.03
C TYR A 46 2.80 7.12 -1.60
N PRO A 47 3.24 5.99 -2.17
CA PRO A 47 4.61 5.63 -2.56
C PRO A 47 5.20 6.52 -3.67
N GLN A 48 6.52 6.69 -3.64
CA GLN A 48 7.25 7.58 -4.55
C GLN A 48 7.52 6.89 -5.88
N GLU A 49 6.98 7.48 -6.95
CA GLU A 49 7.16 7.09 -8.36
C GLU A 49 6.70 5.64 -8.68
N PHE A 50 5.94 5.51 -9.77
CA PHE A 50 5.40 4.24 -10.31
C PHE A 50 4.30 3.49 -9.52
N SER A 51 4.10 3.76 -8.23
CA SER A 51 3.00 3.13 -7.44
C SER A 51 1.83 4.10 -7.15
N PRO A 52 0.58 3.61 -6.94
CA PRO A 52 -0.58 4.46 -6.62
C PRO A 52 -0.45 5.03 -5.21
N SER A 53 -0.93 6.27 -4.98
CA SER A 53 -0.88 6.92 -3.66
C SER A 53 -1.68 6.17 -2.59
N ILE A 54 -1.36 6.36 -1.31
CA ILE A 54 -2.07 5.71 -0.19
C ILE A 54 -3.60 5.85 -0.28
N PRO A 55 -4.21 7.03 -0.55
CA PRO A 55 -5.66 7.13 -0.71
C PRO A 55 -6.23 6.27 -1.85
N LYS A 56 -5.47 6.10 -2.94
CA LYS A 56 -5.88 5.24 -4.06
C LYS A 56 -5.77 3.77 -3.69
N GLN A 57 -4.69 3.35 -3.01
CA GLN A 57 -4.55 1.99 -2.49
C GLN A 57 -5.69 1.64 -1.54
N ILE A 58 -6.07 2.56 -0.64
CA ILE A 58 -7.23 2.38 0.25
C ILE A 58 -8.52 2.20 -0.57
N LYS A 59 -8.75 3.05 -1.58
CA LYS A 59 -9.93 2.94 -2.45
C LYS A 59 -9.97 1.59 -3.17
N TYR A 60 -8.85 1.12 -3.72
CA TYR A 60 -8.76 -0.16 -4.41
C TYR A 60 -8.95 -1.33 -3.45
N SER A 61 -8.35 -1.28 -2.27
CA SER A 61 -8.53 -2.27 -1.21
C SER A 61 -9.99 -2.40 -0.81
N ILE A 62 -10.67 -1.28 -0.54
CA ILE A 62 -12.11 -1.27 -0.20
C ILE A 62 -12.91 -1.85 -1.35
N SER A 63 -12.65 -1.41 -2.59
CA SER A 63 -13.36 -1.89 -3.77
C SER A 63 -13.19 -3.40 -3.96
N ALA A 64 -11.99 -3.94 -3.78
CA ALA A 64 -11.71 -5.36 -3.92
C ALA A 64 -12.40 -6.19 -2.83
N ILE A 65 -12.42 -5.71 -1.57
CA ILE A 65 -13.11 -6.37 -0.45
C ILE A 65 -14.64 -6.30 -0.60
N GLN A 66 -15.18 -5.21 -1.17
CA GLN A 66 -16.61 -5.07 -1.42
C GLN A 66 -17.11 -6.04 -2.49
N HIS A 67 -16.33 -6.25 -3.55
CA HIS A 67 -16.65 -7.18 -4.64
C HIS A 67 -16.03 -8.58 -4.42
N TYR A 68 -15.91 -9.00 -3.16
CA TYR A 68 -15.30 -10.29 -2.78
C TYR A 68 -15.96 -11.48 -3.47
N ASP A 69 -17.29 -11.47 -3.54
CA ASP A 69 -18.08 -12.59 -4.08
C ASP A 69 -17.91 -12.71 -5.60
N ASP A 70 -17.67 -11.60 -6.29
CA ASP A 70 -17.48 -11.53 -7.74
C ASP A 70 -16.09 -12.05 -8.19
N LEU A 71 -15.14 -12.23 -7.26
CA LEU A 71 -13.79 -12.69 -7.57
C LEU A 71 -13.77 -14.17 -7.98
N THR A 72 -13.06 -14.44 -9.06
CA THR A 72 -12.87 -15.74 -9.68
C THR A 72 -11.47 -16.30 -9.40
N LEU A 73 -11.26 -17.59 -9.70
CA LEU A 73 -9.92 -18.22 -9.63
C LEU A 73 -8.89 -17.50 -10.51
N ALA A 74 -9.31 -17.01 -11.68
CA ALA A 74 -8.42 -16.35 -12.63
C ALA A 74 -7.84 -15.03 -12.08
N ASP A 75 -8.55 -14.37 -11.15
CA ASP A 75 -8.10 -13.15 -10.49
C ASP A 75 -6.83 -13.37 -9.64
N TRP A 76 -6.55 -14.60 -9.21
CA TRP A 76 -5.30 -14.94 -8.52
C TRP A 76 -4.30 -15.71 -9.41
N GLU A 77 -4.76 -16.71 -10.18
CA GLU A 77 -3.86 -17.57 -11.00
C GLU A 77 -3.23 -16.80 -12.17
N GLY A 78 -4.00 -15.92 -12.80
CA GLY A 78 -3.58 -15.19 -13.99
C GLY A 78 -2.94 -13.85 -13.71
N TYR A 79 -2.80 -13.45 -12.44
CA TYR A 79 -2.25 -12.15 -12.11
C TYR A 79 -0.74 -12.14 -12.27
N THR A 80 -0.22 -11.22 -13.07
CA THR A 80 1.21 -10.89 -13.14
C THR A 80 1.42 -9.52 -12.55
N TYR A 81 2.47 -9.37 -11.73
CA TYR A 81 2.83 -8.09 -11.15
C TYR A 81 2.87 -7.00 -12.22
N SER A 82 2.11 -5.95 -11.97
CA SER A 82 2.06 -4.79 -12.83
C SER A 82 2.09 -3.56 -11.96
N PRO A 83 2.98 -2.58 -12.23
CA PRO A 83 2.95 -1.29 -11.56
C PRO A 83 1.69 -0.47 -11.93
N SER A 84 0.75 -1.04 -12.70
CA SER A 84 -0.46 -0.37 -13.12
C SER A 84 -1.34 0.06 -11.95
N ARG A 85 -1.89 1.27 -12.06
CA ARG A 85 -2.73 1.93 -11.05
C ARG A 85 -4.18 1.43 -11.07
N SER A 86 -4.42 0.15 -11.39
CA SER A 86 -5.75 -0.35 -11.74
C SER A 86 -6.48 -1.09 -10.61
N GLY A 87 -5.86 -1.24 -9.44
CA GLY A 87 -6.44 -2.00 -8.32
C GLY A 87 -6.34 -3.52 -8.49
N ALA A 88 -5.61 -4.00 -9.50
CA ALA A 88 -5.50 -5.42 -9.82
C ALA A 88 -4.70 -6.20 -8.77
N SER A 89 -3.70 -5.58 -8.13
CA SER A 89 -2.93 -6.20 -7.05
C SER A 89 -3.79 -6.42 -5.81
N GLU A 90 -4.64 -5.46 -5.46
CA GLU A 90 -5.58 -5.61 -4.35
C GLU A 90 -6.61 -6.69 -4.65
N ARG A 91 -7.14 -6.77 -5.88
CA ARG A 91 -8.02 -7.88 -6.30
C ARG A 91 -7.33 -9.23 -6.23
N TYR A 92 -6.08 -9.32 -6.68
CA TYR A 92 -5.25 -10.52 -6.58
C TYR A 92 -5.16 -11.02 -5.15
N VAL A 93 -4.84 -10.14 -4.19
CA VAL A 93 -4.67 -10.54 -2.78
C VAL A 93 -5.98 -10.98 -2.16
N VAL A 94 -7.09 -10.29 -2.46
CA VAL A 94 -8.41 -10.70 -1.98
C VAL A 94 -8.81 -12.06 -2.58
N ALA A 95 -8.54 -12.28 -3.87
CA ALA A 95 -8.79 -13.56 -4.54
C ALA A 95 -7.89 -14.68 -3.99
N LEU A 96 -6.61 -14.40 -3.75
CA LEU A 96 -5.66 -15.32 -3.12
C LEU A 96 -6.15 -15.74 -1.73
N TYR A 97 -6.67 -14.81 -0.93
CA TYR A 97 -7.25 -15.12 0.37
C TYR A 97 -8.53 -15.98 0.26
N LYS A 98 -9.41 -15.67 -0.70
CA LYS A 98 -10.65 -16.43 -0.97
C LYS A 98 -10.36 -17.87 -1.39
N TYR A 99 -9.40 -18.05 -2.28
CA TYR A 99 -9.03 -19.35 -2.84
C TYR A 99 -7.78 -19.97 -2.19
N LYS A 100 -7.36 -19.50 -1.01
CA LYS A 100 -6.11 -19.91 -0.35
C LYS A 100 -5.91 -21.42 -0.27
N TYR A 101 -6.98 -22.19 -0.01
CA TYR A 101 -6.91 -23.65 0.09
C TYR A 101 -6.72 -24.39 -1.23
N ARG A 102 -6.81 -23.68 -2.37
CA ARG A 102 -6.56 -24.22 -3.72
C ARG A 102 -5.16 -23.92 -4.23
N VAL A 103 -4.37 -23.13 -3.49
CA VAL A 103 -3.02 -22.74 -3.89
C VAL A 103 -2.08 -23.95 -3.76
N PRO A 104 -1.33 -24.31 -4.82
CA PRO A 104 -0.30 -25.34 -4.75
C PRO A 104 0.79 -24.95 -3.75
N LEU A 105 1.04 -25.82 -2.76
CA LEU A 105 2.07 -25.61 -1.72
C LEU A 105 3.36 -26.39 -1.99
N ASP A 106 3.45 -27.04 -3.14
CA ASP A 106 4.62 -27.81 -3.60
C ASP A 106 5.78 -26.91 -4.06
N GLY A 107 5.61 -25.59 -3.94
CA GLY A 107 6.62 -24.60 -4.32
C GLY A 107 6.62 -24.25 -5.81
N THR A 108 5.60 -24.67 -6.57
CA THR A 108 5.44 -24.30 -7.99
C THR A 108 4.77 -22.94 -8.19
N ALA A 109 4.01 -22.47 -7.19
CA ALA A 109 3.32 -21.19 -7.22
C ALA A 109 4.17 -20.09 -6.55
N TYR A 110 4.17 -18.90 -7.14
CA TYR A 110 4.90 -17.72 -6.67
C TYR A 110 3.97 -16.54 -6.40
N PHE A 111 4.34 -15.66 -5.48
CA PHE A 111 3.59 -14.44 -5.23
C PHE A 111 3.64 -13.51 -6.45
N TYR A 112 2.48 -12.92 -6.76
CA TYR A 112 2.27 -12.00 -7.89
C TYR A 112 2.64 -12.57 -9.28
N ASN A 113 2.81 -13.90 -9.37
CA ASN A 113 3.34 -14.61 -10.53
C ASN A 113 4.62 -13.95 -11.09
N ASP A 114 5.37 -13.29 -10.21
CA ASP A 114 6.57 -12.55 -10.53
C ASP A 114 7.74 -13.45 -10.15
N THR A 115 8.18 -14.18 -11.17
CA THR A 115 9.36 -15.01 -11.09
C THR A 115 10.62 -14.18 -11.24
N ASP A 116 10.70 -12.86 -11.02
CA ASP A 116 11.93 -12.07 -10.99
C ASP A 116 12.20 -11.47 -9.61
N TYR A 117 11.20 -10.86 -8.98
CA TYR A 117 11.32 -10.29 -7.64
C TYR A 117 11.09 -11.33 -6.53
N HIS A 118 10.24 -12.32 -6.78
CA HIS A 118 9.88 -13.36 -5.79
C HIS A 118 10.46 -14.76 -6.11
N LYS A 119 11.48 -14.86 -6.99
CA LYS A 119 12.12 -16.14 -7.41
C LYS A 119 12.46 -17.09 -6.28
N ASP A 120 12.86 -16.55 -5.14
CA ASP A 120 13.36 -17.33 -4.01
C ASP A 120 12.27 -17.63 -2.96
N HIS A 121 11.05 -17.12 -3.18
CA HIS A 121 9.95 -17.14 -2.22
C HIS A 121 8.67 -17.79 -2.81
N PRO A 122 8.73 -19.07 -3.22
CA PRO A 122 7.53 -19.78 -3.63
C PRO A 122 6.57 -20.00 -2.45
N ILE A 123 5.28 -20.12 -2.74
CA ILE A 123 4.25 -20.37 -1.75
C ILE A 123 4.39 -21.81 -1.25
N ARG A 124 4.84 -21.98 -0.01
CA ARG A 124 5.04 -23.30 0.64
C ARG A 124 4.11 -23.57 1.81
N SER A 125 3.43 -22.54 2.31
CA SER A 125 2.57 -22.65 3.48
C SER A 125 1.51 -21.57 3.48
N LEU A 126 0.27 -21.94 3.78
CA LEU A 126 -0.84 -21.00 3.94
C LEU A 126 -0.60 -19.99 5.07
N ASN A 127 0.08 -20.42 6.14
CA ASN A 127 0.40 -19.55 7.27
C ASN A 127 1.53 -18.57 6.97
N GLY A 128 2.36 -18.88 5.97
CA GLY A 128 3.46 -18.02 5.52
C GLY A 128 3.01 -16.97 4.50
N ILE A 129 1.83 -17.13 3.87
CA ILE A 129 1.33 -16.17 2.88
C ILE A 129 1.37 -14.72 3.38
N PRO A 130 0.84 -14.39 4.58
CA PRO A 130 0.72 -13.00 4.99
C PRO A 130 2.06 -12.28 5.15
N SER A 131 3.13 -12.97 5.55
CA SER A 131 4.45 -12.34 5.76
C SER A 131 5.18 -12.04 4.45
N GLU A 132 4.84 -12.74 3.37
CA GLU A 132 5.48 -12.61 2.06
C GLU A 132 4.74 -11.60 1.14
N LEU A 133 3.54 -11.14 1.54
CA LEU A 133 2.81 -10.09 0.83
C LEU A 133 3.45 -8.72 1.04
N GLU A 134 3.21 -7.78 0.12
CA GLU A 134 3.64 -6.39 0.29
C GLU A 134 2.94 -5.76 1.51
N PRO A 135 3.54 -4.80 2.23
CA PRO A 135 3.01 -4.30 3.49
C PRO A 135 1.52 -3.90 3.47
N HIS A 136 1.06 -3.25 2.40
CA HIS A 136 -0.34 -2.85 2.29
C HIS A 136 -1.28 -4.05 2.01
N HIS A 137 -0.81 -5.04 1.26
CA HIS A 137 -1.52 -6.31 1.04
C HIS A 137 -1.61 -7.17 2.32
N GLN A 138 -0.59 -7.12 3.20
CA GLN A 138 -0.66 -7.76 4.52
C GLN A 138 -1.84 -7.21 5.34
N PHE A 139 -2.08 -5.89 5.24
CA PHE A 139 -3.21 -5.26 5.91
C PHE A 139 -4.56 -5.71 5.35
N ILE A 140 -4.70 -5.84 4.02
CA ILE A 140 -5.89 -6.41 3.38
C ILE A 140 -6.14 -7.84 3.90
N TRP A 141 -5.10 -8.68 3.92
CA TRP A 141 -5.20 -10.04 4.43
C TRP A 141 -5.65 -10.08 5.89
N TRP A 142 -5.06 -9.23 6.73
CA TRP A 142 -5.43 -9.12 8.14
C TRP A 142 -6.90 -8.71 8.31
N LEU A 143 -7.38 -7.74 7.52
CA LEU A 143 -8.80 -7.36 7.53
C LEU A 143 -9.70 -8.54 7.16
N LEU A 144 -9.42 -9.22 6.05
CA LEU A 144 -10.23 -10.37 5.60
C LEU A 144 -10.28 -11.48 6.65
N LYS A 145 -9.13 -11.79 7.28
CA LYS A 145 -9.04 -12.76 8.38
C LYS A 145 -9.84 -12.34 9.60
N THR A 146 -9.77 -11.06 9.98
CA THR A 146 -10.44 -10.52 11.18
C THR A 146 -11.96 -10.56 11.03
N TYR A 147 -12.48 -10.35 9.83
CA TYR A 147 -13.91 -10.36 9.54
C TYR A 147 -14.43 -11.71 9.03
N GLU A 148 -13.60 -12.77 9.06
CA GLU A 148 -13.93 -14.13 8.61
C GLU A 148 -14.70 -14.18 7.28
N LYS A 149 -14.29 -13.35 6.32
CA LYS A 149 -14.71 -13.53 4.93
C LYS A 149 -14.05 -14.78 4.30
#